data_AF-A0A509LE33-F1
#
_entry.id   AF-A0A509LE33-F1
#
_cell.length_a   1.000
_cell.length_b   1.000
_cell.length_c   1.000
_cell.angle_alpha   90.00
_cell.angle_beta   90.00
_cell.angle_gamma   90.00
#
_symmetry.space_group_name_H-M   'P 1'
#
loop_
_entity.id
_entity.type
_entity.pdbx_description
1 polymer ?
#
loop_
_entity_poly.entity_id
_entity_poly.type
_entity_poly.pdbx_seq_one_letter_code
_entity_poly.pdbx_strand_id
1 'polypeptide(L)'
;MPIWNWLNFMCRRYKEGIDVSDTKDLYADVKSAQPGGHFLMQPGTLNNCRSEEFFTPVLSDRNTYEHWEELGRPDLYSNARAKVEDILAGSQKNLLPDDVIGKLKEIGRKADETLKEK
;
A
#
# COMPACT_ATOMS: atom_id res chain seq x y z
N MET A 1 4.18 -4.63 -10.96
CA MET A 1 4.62 -5.75 -10.08
C MET A 1 4.22 -5.44 -8.63
N PRO A 2 3.06 -5.93 -8.15
CA PRO A 2 2.49 -5.54 -6.85
C PRO A 2 3.34 -5.88 -5.62
N ILE A 3 4.00 -7.03 -5.63
CA ILE A 3 4.83 -7.50 -4.50
C ILE A 3 6.00 -6.55 -4.25
N TRP A 4 6.68 -6.11 -5.31
CA TRP A 4 7.79 -5.17 -5.20
C TRP A 4 7.34 -3.79 -4.70
N ASN A 5 6.19 -3.33 -5.19
CA ASN A 5 5.58 -2.08 -4.72
C ASN A 5 5.23 -2.17 -3.22
N TRP A 6 4.71 -3.30 -2.76
CA TRP A 6 4.41 -3.55 -1.36
C TRP A 6 5.68 -3.53 -0.48
N LEU A 7 6.76 -4.18 -0.91
CA LEU A 7 8.05 -4.13 -0.22
C LEU A 7 8.60 -2.70 -0.14
N ASN A 8 8.49 -1.93 -1.22
CA ASN A 8 8.91 -0.54 -1.23
C ASN A 8 8.15 0.30 -0.20
N PHE A 9 6.83 0.13 -0.07
CA PHE A 9 6.06 0.83 0.96
C PHE A 9 6.49 0.46 2.38
N MET A 10 6.79 -0.82 2.63
CA MET A 10 7.37 -1.27 3.91
C MET A 10 8.70 -0.58 4.21
N CYS A 11 9.63 -0.58 3.25
CA CYS A 11 10.94 0.06 3.40
C CYS A 11 10.82 1.57 3.62
N ARG A 12 9.87 2.23 2.96
CA ARG A 12 9.59 3.65 3.15
C ARG A 12 9.11 3.94 4.57
N ARG A 13 8.10 3.22 5.07
CA ARG A 13 7.60 3.39 6.43
C ARG A 13 8.67 3.11 7.49
N TYR A 14 9.49 2.09 7.26
CA TYR A 14 10.63 1.80 8.13
C TYR A 14 11.63 2.97 8.17
N LYS A 15 11.92 3.60 7.02
CA LYS A 15 12.83 4.74 6.91
C LYS A 15 12.29 6.01 7.58
N GLU A 16 10.97 6.19 7.67
CA GLU A 16 10.35 7.33 8.34
C GLU A 16 10.67 7.38 9.85
N GLY A 17 11.06 6.25 10.45
CA GLY A 17 11.52 6.19 11.83
C GLY A 17 10.39 6.27 12.86
N ILE A 18 10.71 6.79 14.04
CA ILE A 18 9.81 6.92 15.18
C ILE A 18 9.63 8.42 15.45
N ASP A 19 8.39 8.88 15.46
CA ASP A 19 8.05 10.23 15.90
C ASP A 19 8.09 10.29 17.44
N VAL A 20 8.94 11.20 17.95
CA VAL A 20 9.14 11.44 19.39
C VAL A 20 8.55 12.78 19.83
N SER A 21 7.67 13.37 19.03
CA SER A 21 6.94 14.59 19.39
C SER A 21 6.01 14.38 20.58
N ASP A 22 5.71 15.46 21.31
CA ASP A 22 4.80 15.43 22.46
C ASP A 22 3.40 14.90 22.09
N THR A 23 2.98 15.05 20.83
CA THR A 23 1.70 14.51 20.34
C THR A 23 1.65 12.98 20.27
N LYS A 24 2.82 12.34 20.33
CA LYS A 24 3.02 10.88 20.33
C LYS A 24 3.51 10.36 21.67
N ASP A 25 3.55 11.20 22.71
CA ASP A 25 3.82 10.76 24.08
C ASP A 25 2.58 10.05 24.65
N LEU A 26 2.70 8.74 24.86
CA LEU A 26 1.63 7.87 25.36
C LEU A 26 1.83 7.48 26.84
N TYR A 27 2.64 8.22 27.60
CA TYR A 27 2.92 7.89 29.00
C TYR A 27 1.66 7.85 29.88
N ALA A 28 0.69 8.74 29.62
CA ALA A 28 -0.59 8.76 30.33
C ALA A 28 -1.39 7.46 30.12
N ASP A 29 -1.41 6.93 28.89
CA ASP A 29 -2.08 5.68 28.54
C ASP A 29 -1.40 4.49 29.25
N VAL A 30 -0.06 4.46 29.30
CA VAL A 30 0.73 3.46 30.04
C VAL A 30 0.37 3.46 31.52
N LYS A 31 0.27 4.65 32.13
CA LYS A 31 -0.14 4.79 33.52
C LYS A 31 -1.59 4.35 33.73
N SER A 32 -2.48 4.60 32.77
CA SER A 32 -3.90 4.27 32.89
C SER A 32 -4.19 2.78 32.72
N ALA A 33 -3.47 2.06 31.84
CA ALA A 33 -3.77 0.66 31.55
C ALA A 33 -3.54 -0.27 32.74
N GLN A 34 -2.61 0.09 33.66
CA GLN A 34 -2.19 -0.71 34.82
C GLN A 34 -1.61 -2.10 34.45
N PRO A 35 -0.84 -2.75 35.34
CA PRO A 35 -0.29 -4.07 35.06
C PRO A 35 -1.38 -5.11 34.75
N GLY A 36 -1.25 -5.82 33.64
CA GLY A 36 -2.24 -6.82 33.21
C GLY A 36 -3.46 -6.27 32.45
N GLY A 37 -3.56 -4.95 32.27
CA GLY A 37 -4.58 -4.33 31.41
C GLY A 37 -4.22 -4.32 29.91
N HIS A 38 -5.04 -3.66 29.09
CA HIS A 38 -4.83 -3.53 27.65
C HIS A 38 -4.96 -2.08 27.17
N PHE A 39 -4.42 -1.81 25.98
CA PHE A 39 -4.34 -0.47 25.40
C PHE A 39 -5.45 -0.14 24.38
N LEU A 40 -6.25 -1.14 23.97
CA LEU A 40 -7.21 -1.01 22.87
C LEU A 40 -8.23 0.13 23.02
N MET A 41 -8.60 0.47 24.26
CA MET A 41 -9.58 1.52 24.57
C MET A 41 -8.95 2.83 25.06
N GLN A 42 -7.62 2.92 25.03
CA GLN A 42 -6.93 4.12 25.50
C GLN A 42 -7.07 5.26 24.48
N PRO A 43 -7.18 6.52 24.93
CA PRO A 43 -7.34 7.67 24.04
C PRO A 43 -6.26 7.76 22.96
N GLY A 44 -4.99 7.49 23.30
CA GLY A 44 -3.90 7.50 22.34
C GLY A 44 -4.02 6.40 21.29
N THR A 45 -4.52 5.21 21.66
CA THR A 45 -4.81 4.15 20.68
C THR A 45 -5.97 4.54 19.77
N LEU A 46 -7.07 5.07 20.31
CA LEU A 46 -8.22 5.49 19.49
C LEU A 46 -7.85 6.59 18.48
N ASN A 47 -7.01 7.55 18.91
CA ASN A 47 -6.55 8.65 18.05
C ASN A 47 -5.53 8.21 17.00
N ASN A 48 -4.65 7.26 17.33
CA ASN A 48 -3.51 6.90 16.46
C ASN A 48 -3.66 5.57 15.70
N CYS A 49 -4.64 4.71 16.03
CA CYS A 49 -4.78 3.38 15.42
C CYS A 49 -4.95 3.38 13.89
N ARG A 50 -5.42 4.49 13.33
CA ARG A 50 -5.57 4.70 11.87
C ARG A 50 -4.65 5.78 11.32
N SER A 51 -3.69 6.25 12.13
CA SER A 51 -2.66 7.17 11.68
C SER A 51 -1.60 6.46 10.82
N GLU A 52 -0.69 7.23 10.24
CA GLU A 52 0.43 6.72 9.45
C GLU A 52 1.45 5.92 10.29
N GLU A 53 1.29 5.89 11.61
CA GLU A 53 2.12 5.10 12.51
C GLU A 53 2.01 3.60 12.25
N PHE A 54 0.84 3.12 11.83
CA PHE A 54 0.63 1.70 11.56
C PHE A 54 0.72 1.40 10.08
N PHE A 55 1.65 0.53 9.72
CA PHE A 55 1.66 -0.04 8.37
C PHE A 55 0.60 -1.13 8.24
N THR A 56 -0.34 -0.93 7.32
CA THR A 56 -1.31 -1.98 6.96
C THR A 56 -0.84 -2.68 5.67
N PRO A 57 -0.46 -3.96 5.72
CA PRO A 57 -0.01 -4.67 4.53
C PRO A 57 -1.15 -4.85 3.54
N VAL A 58 -0.84 -4.61 2.26
CA VAL A 58 -1.82 -4.69 1.16
C VAL A 58 -1.95 -6.13 0.63
N LEU A 59 -0.91 -6.96 0.77
CA LEU A 59 -0.84 -8.30 0.19
C LEU A 59 -0.74 -9.43 1.21
N SER A 60 -0.24 -9.15 2.42
CA SER A 60 -0.14 -10.17 3.47
C SER A 60 -1.49 -10.44 4.10
N ASP A 61 -1.82 -11.72 4.23
CA ASP A 61 -2.95 -12.17 5.05
C ASP A 61 -2.57 -12.09 6.54
N ARG A 62 -3.46 -11.51 7.36
CA ARG A 62 -3.32 -11.42 8.82
C ARG A 62 -4.54 -12.00 9.55
N ASN A 63 -5.33 -12.81 8.86
CA ASN A 63 -6.48 -13.46 9.41
C ASN A 63 -6.07 -14.63 10.32
N THR A 64 -7.02 -15.16 11.06
CA THR A 64 -6.85 -16.43 11.77
C THR A 64 -6.67 -17.57 10.76
N TYR A 65 -6.09 -18.67 11.22
CA TYR A 65 -5.85 -19.84 10.38
C TYR A 65 -7.14 -20.38 9.77
N GLU A 66 -8.20 -20.47 10.58
CA GLU A 66 -9.51 -20.96 10.17
C GLU A 66 -10.09 -20.10 9.05
N HIS A 67 -9.98 -18.77 9.18
CA HIS A 67 -10.50 -17.87 8.16
C HIS A 67 -9.65 -17.89 6.88
N TRP A 68 -8.32 -17.98 7.01
CA TRP A 68 -7.43 -18.17 5.85
C TRP A 68 -7.76 -19.47 5.10
N GLU A 69 -8.13 -20.54 5.81
CA GLU A 69 -8.58 -21.80 5.21
C GLU A 69 -9.93 -21.63 4.48
N GLU A 70 -10.92 -20.97 5.10
CA GLU A 70 -12.21 -20.64 4.48
C GLU A 70 -12.07 -19.81 3.19
N LEU A 71 -11.08 -18.91 3.15
CA LEU A 71 -10.75 -18.10 1.97
C LEU A 71 -10.09 -18.91 0.84
N GLY A 72 -9.89 -20.22 1.01
CA GLY A 72 -9.29 -21.09 0.02
C GLY A 72 -7.77 -21.12 0.06
N ARG A 73 -7.17 -20.78 1.21
CA ARG A 73 -5.72 -20.79 1.46
C ARG A 73 -4.92 -19.93 0.48
N PRO A 74 -5.28 -18.65 0.31
CA PRO A 74 -4.61 -17.78 -0.64
C PRO A 74 -3.12 -17.61 -0.29
N ASP A 75 -2.27 -17.63 -1.31
CA ASP A 75 -0.85 -17.30 -1.17
C ASP A 75 -0.56 -15.86 -1.62
N LEU A 76 0.68 -15.42 -1.39
CA LEU A 76 1.11 -14.06 -1.72
C LEU A 76 0.96 -13.73 -3.22
N TYR A 77 1.20 -14.69 -4.11
CA TYR A 77 1.11 -14.50 -5.56
C TYR A 77 -0.34 -14.42 -6.03
N SER A 78 -1.22 -15.21 -5.42
CA SER A 78 -2.66 -15.22 -5.62
C SER A 78 -3.23 -13.84 -5.29
N ASN A 79 -2.90 -13.31 -4.11
CA ASN A 79 -3.29 -11.98 -3.68
C ASN A 79 -2.73 -10.89 -4.59
N ALA A 80 -1.47 -11.01 -5.00
CA ALA A 80 -0.86 -10.07 -5.93
C ALA A 80 -1.56 -10.07 -7.29
N ARG A 81 -1.93 -11.24 -7.83
CA ARG A 81 -2.66 -11.36 -9.10
C ARG A 81 -4.04 -10.71 -9.01
N ALA A 82 -4.82 -11.06 -7.98
CA ALA A 82 -6.12 -10.44 -7.74
C ALA A 82 -6.00 -8.91 -7.65
N LYS A 83 -4.92 -8.40 -7.02
CA LYS A 83 -4.68 -6.95 -6.95
C LYS A 83 -4.34 -6.33 -8.30
N VAL A 84 -3.62 -7.02 -9.18
CA VAL A 84 -3.40 -6.54 -10.56
C VAL A 84 -4.72 -6.43 -11.29
N GLU A 85 -5.54 -7.47 -11.23
CA GLU A 85 -6.84 -7.52 -11.90
C GLU A 85 -7.76 -6.38 -11.44
N ASP A 86 -7.84 -6.14 -10.12
CA ASP A 86 -8.56 -5.01 -9.53
C ASP A 86 -8.05 -3.65 -10.04
N ILE A 87 -6.73 -3.45 -10.09
CA ILE A 87 -6.13 -2.20 -10.59
C ILE A 87 -6.43 -2.00 -12.09
N LEU A 88 -6.36 -3.06 -12.89
CA LEU A 88 -6.60 -3.00 -14.33
C LEU A 88 -8.08 -2.82 -14.67
N ALA A 89 -8.99 -3.34 -13.83
CA ALA A 89 -10.43 -3.12 -13.96
C ALA A 89 -10.84 -1.68 -13.60
N GLY A 90 -10.02 -0.97 -12.82
CA GLY A 90 -10.26 0.42 -12.44
C GLY A 90 -10.19 1.40 -13.63
N SER A 91 -10.92 2.52 -13.52
CA SER A 91 -10.86 3.60 -14.51
C SER A 91 -9.44 4.18 -14.59
N GLN A 92 -8.95 4.39 -15.82
CA GLN A 92 -7.65 5.03 -16.04
C GLN A 92 -7.67 6.47 -15.53
N LYS A 93 -6.90 6.73 -14.48
CA LYS A 93 -6.71 8.07 -13.92
C LYS A 93 -5.62 8.81 -14.69
N ASN A 94 -5.76 10.12 -14.83
CA ASN A 94 -4.78 11.01 -15.43
C ASN A 94 -4.45 10.68 -16.89
N LEU A 95 -5.48 10.45 -17.71
CA LEU A 95 -5.29 10.35 -19.16
C LEU A 95 -4.65 11.62 -19.70
N LEU A 96 -3.66 11.45 -20.57
CA LEU A 96 -3.09 12.57 -21.28
C LEU A 96 -4.15 13.18 -22.21
N PRO A 97 -4.13 14.50 -22.43
CA PRO A 97 -4.95 15.12 -23.46
C PRO A 97 -4.75 14.47 -24.83
N ASP A 98 -5.82 14.35 -25.61
CA ASP A 98 -5.81 13.66 -26.91
C ASP A 98 -4.80 14.26 -27.90
N ASP A 99 -4.56 15.58 -27.83
CA ASP A 99 -3.59 16.26 -28.68
C ASP A 99 -2.14 15.83 -28.38
N VAL A 100 -1.82 15.62 -27.10
CA VAL A 100 -0.52 15.10 -26.66
C VAL A 100 -0.35 13.65 -27.11
N ILE A 101 -1.39 12.82 -26.96
CA ILE A 101 -1.39 11.42 -27.40
C ILE A 101 -1.17 11.34 -28.92
N GLY A 102 -1.85 12.19 -29.69
CA GLY A 102 -1.70 12.25 -31.15
C GLY A 102 -0.26 12.58 -31.57
N LYS A 103 0.35 13.60 -30.94
CA LYS A 103 1.75 13.96 -31.20
C LYS A 103 2.73 12.83 -30.86
N LEU A 104 2.54 12.15 -29.73
CA LEU A 104 3.39 11.02 -29.33
C LEU A 104 3.32 9.86 -30.33
N LYS A 105 2.11 9.53 -30.83
CA LYS A 105 1.94 8.49 -31.85
C LYS A 105 2.67 8.82 -33.15
N GLU A 106 2.60 10.07 -33.60
CA GLU A 106 3.29 10.49 -34.82
C GLU A 106 4.82 10.45 -34.68
N ILE A 107 5.34 10.85 -33.52
CA ILE A 107 6.78 10.72 -33.23
C ILE A 107 7.21 9.25 -33.24
N GLY A 108 6.42 8.36 -32.62
CA GLY A 108 6.68 6.92 -32.61
C GLY A 108 6.72 6.32 -34.02
N ARG A 109 5.72 6.64 -34.86
CA ARG A 109 5.65 6.18 -36.26
C ARG A 109 6.89 6.57 -37.06
N LYS A 110 7.32 7.83 -36.95
CA LYS A 110 8.53 8.32 -37.65
C LYS A 110 9.80 7.60 -37.19
N ALA A 111 9.91 7.30 -35.89
CA ALA A 111 11.05 6.58 -35.36
C ALA A 111 11.11 5.14 -35.90
N ASP A 112 9.96 4.45 -35.95
CA ASP A 112 9.87 3.08 -36.48
C ASP A 112 10.20 3.00 -37.98
N GLU A 113 9.78 4.00 -38.76
CA GLU A 113 10.11 4.09 -40.20
C GLU A 113 11.62 4.29 -40.41
N THR A 114 12.23 5.19 -39.64
CA THR A 114 13.68 5.47 -39.71
C THR A 114 14.53 4.27 -39.32
N LEU A 115 14.04 3.42 -38.39
CA LEU A 115 14.73 2.20 -37.98
C LEU A 115 14.59 1.05 -38.99
N LYS A 116 13.51 1.02 -39.79
CA LYS A 116 13.31 0.03 -40.85
C LYS A 116 14.12 0.32 -42.12
N GLU A 117 14.49 1.58 -42.34
CA GLU A 117 15.33 2.00 -43.47
C GLU A 117 16.84 1.76 -43.23
N LYS A 118 17.22 1.29 -42.03
CA LYS A 118 18.57 0.81 -41.69
C LYS A 118 18.64 -0.71 -41.69
#